data_AF-A0A7J9MHB2-F1
#
_entry.id   AF-A0A7J9MHB2-F1
#
_cell.length_a   1.000
_cell.length_b   1.000
_cell.length_c   1.000
_cell.angle_alpha   90.00
_cell.angle_beta   90.00
_cell.angle_gamma   90.00
#
_symmetry.space_group_name_H-M   'P 1'
#
loop_
_entity.id
_entity.type
_entity.pdbx_description
1 polymer ?
#
loop_
_entity_poly.entity_id
_entity_poly.type
_entity_poly.pdbx_seq_one_letter_code
_entity_poly.pdbx_strand_id
1 'polypeptide(L)' 'MLSRKDNSNFGWDEHRQLVVAEDVVWNSYISSHKEASQFRHPSFPYYEQLTAIYAKDKATGKDAQT' A
#
# COMPACT_ATOMS: atom_id res chain seq x y z
N MET A 1 9.98 -9.95 5.33
CA MET A 1 9.28 -10.84 4.38
C MET A 1 8.43 -9.93 3.49
N LEU A 2 8.45 -10.09 2.15
CA LEU A 2 7.61 -9.27 1.26
C LEU A 2 6.23 -9.92 1.18
N SER A 3 5.25 -9.47 1.95
CA SER A 3 3.91 -10.06 1.92
C SER A 3 2.82 -9.03 1.58
N ARG A 4 2.50 -8.98 0.28
CA ARG A 4 1.12 -8.91 -0.21
C ARG A 4 1.10 -9.52 -1.61
N LYS A 5 0.51 -10.71 -1.71
CA LYS A 5 0.31 -11.46 -2.97
C LYS A 5 -0.81 -10.81 -3.78
N ASP A 6 -0.51 -9.69 -4.40
CA ASP A 6 -1.24 -9.20 -5.54
C ASP A 6 -0.27 -9.34 -6.72
N ASN A 7 -0.70 -9.77 -7.91
CA ASN A 7 0.15 -9.91 -9.13
C ASN A 7 0.78 -8.59 -9.63
N SER A 8 0.87 -7.60 -8.75
CA SER A 8 1.53 -6.34 -8.91
C SER A 8 3.03 -6.55 -8.80
N ASN A 9 3.79 -6.00 -9.74
CA ASN A 9 5.25 -5.92 -9.65
C ASN A 9 5.75 -5.00 -8.51
N PHE A 10 4.84 -4.57 -7.61
CA PHE A 10 5.12 -3.79 -6.41
C PHE A 10 4.98 -4.65 -5.15
N GLY A 11 5.92 -4.48 -4.23
CA GLY A 11 5.89 -5.03 -2.88
C GLY A 11 5.86 -3.95 -1.81
N TRP A 12 5.78 -4.40 -0.56
CA TRP A 12 5.84 -3.57 0.63
C TRP A 12 7.04 -3.98 1.49
N ASP A 13 7.89 -3.02 1.85
CA ASP A 13 8.94 -3.21 2.84
C ASP A 13 8.40 -2.85 4.22
N GLU A 14 8.12 -3.86 5.03
CA GLU A 14 7.58 -3.69 6.39
C GLU A 14 8.55 -2.96 7.33
N HIS A 15 9.87 -3.08 7.15
CA HIS A 15 10.86 -2.44 8.02
C HIS A 15 11.02 -0.96 7.70
N ARG A 16 11.03 -0.63 6.41
CA ARG A 16 11.18 0.74 5.92
C ARG A 16 9.83 1.44 5.74
N GLN A 17 8.73 0.68 5.88
CA GLN A 17 7.36 1.12 5.69
C GLN A 17 7.19 1.84 4.34
N LEU A 18 7.63 1.23 3.24
CA LEU A 18 7.57 1.87 1.91
C LEU A 18 7.27 0.88 0.79
N VAL A 19 6.79 1.41 -0.34
CA VAL A 19 6.51 0.64 -1.54
C VAL A 19 7.82 0.36 -2.28
N VAL A 20 8.14 -0.91 -2.50
CA VAL A 20 9.34 -1.36 -3.21
C VAL A 20 8.96 -1.96 -4.57
N ALA A 21 9.70 -1.61 -5.61
CA ALA A 21 9.60 -2.22 -6.93
C ALA A 21 10.89 -1.94 -7.72
N GLU A 22 11.09 -2.67 -8.81
CA GLU A 22 12.18 -2.37 -9.75
C GLU A 22 11.97 -1.02 -10.43
N ASP A 23 13.07 -0.37 -10.83
CA ASP A 23 13.02 0.94 -11.50
C ASP A 23 12.19 0.90 -12.79
N VAL A 24 12.26 -0.21 -13.54
CA VAL A 24 11.48 -0.40 -14.77
C VAL A 24 9.97 -0.42 -14.49
N VAL A 25 9.57 -0.99 -13.35
CA VAL A 25 8.18 -1.06 -12.89
C VAL A 25 7.71 0.34 -12.48
N TRP A 26 8.51 1.05 -11.68
CA TRP A 26 8.21 2.44 -11.31
C TRP A 26 8.10 3.35 -12.53
N ASN A 27 9.03 3.26 -13.48
CA ASN A 27 9.04 4.11 -14.67
C ASN A 27 7.83 3.82 -15.57
N SER A 28 7.46 2.53 -15.75
CA SER A 28 6.26 2.16 -16.51
C SER A 28 4.97 2.58 -15.82
N TYR A 29 4.92 2.54 -14.49
CA TYR A 29 3.72 2.96 -13.74
C TYR A 29 3.56 4.47 -13.72
N ILE A 30 4.66 5.21 -13.49
CA ILE A 30 4.67 6.69 -13.45
C ILE A 30 4.37 7.29 -14.83
N SER A 31 4.75 6.62 -15.93
CA SER A 31 4.46 7.11 -17.29
C SER A 31 2.95 7.22 -17.56
N SER A 32 2.15 6.35 -16.95
CA SER A 32 0.69 6.36 -17.03
C SER A 32 0.03 7.07 -15.84
N HIS A 33 0.68 7.11 -14.67
CA HIS A 33 0.18 7.67 -13.42
C HIS A 33 1.22 8.62 -12.81
N LYS A 34 1.31 9.85 -13.32
CA LYS A 34 2.38 10.79 -12.93
C LYS A 34 2.38 11.13 -11.44
N GLU A 35 1.20 11.17 -10.83
CA GLU A 35 1.01 11.37 -9.40
C GLU A 35 1.63 10.27 -8.53
N ALA A 36 1.89 9.09 -9.10
CA ALA A 36 2.50 7.99 -8.37
C ALA A 36 3.98 8.21 -8.05
N SER A 37 4.64 9.15 -8.75
CA SER A 37 6.05 9.49 -8.54
C SER A 37 6.35 9.91 -7.10
N GLN A 38 5.38 10.52 -6.42
CA GLN A 38 5.51 10.92 -5.03
C GLN A 38 5.68 9.74 -4.07
N PHE A 39 5.22 8.53 -4.43
CA PHE A 39 5.25 7.35 -3.56
C PHE A 39 6.54 6.52 -3.71
N ARG A 40 7.43 6.86 -4.65
CA ARG A 40 8.64 6.07 -4.95
C ARG A 40 9.72 6.14 -3.87
N HIS A 41 9.82 7.26 -3.17
CA HIS A 41 10.91 7.54 -2.24
C HIS A 41 10.50 7.67 -0.76
N PRO A 42 9.32 8.21 -0.40
CA PRO A 42 9.01 8.42 1.01
C PRO A 42 8.63 7.11 1.71
N SER A 43 9.06 7.00 2.96
CA SER A 43 8.53 6.05 3.93
C SER A 43 7.22 6.54 4.53
N PHE A 44 6.32 5.62 4.86
CA PHE A 44 5.05 5.84 5.53
C PHE A 44 5.10 5.31 6.97
N PRO A 45 5.79 6.00 7.89
CA PRO A 45 6.10 5.47 9.23
C PRO A 45 4.86 5.12 10.07
N TYR A 46 3.69 5.66 9.73
CA TYR A 46 2.43 5.42 10.44
C TYR A 46 1.50 4.45 9.72
N TYR A 47 1.94 3.79 8.64
CA TYR A 47 1.07 2.92 7.84
C TYR A 47 0.46 1.78 8.67
N GLU A 48 1.25 1.09 9.50
CA GLU A 48 0.73 0.05 10.39
C GLU A 48 -0.27 0.60 11.42
N GLN A 49 0.00 1.76 12.00
CA GLN A 49 -0.88 2.37 13.01
C GLN A 49 -2.22 2.76 12.41
N LEU A 50 -2.20 3.40 11.23
CA LEU A 50 -3.40 3.74 10.48
C LEU A 50 -4.15 2.47 10.07
N THR A 51 -3.45 1.46 9.55
CA THR A 51 -4.05 0.18 9.19
C THR A 51 -4.72 -0.47 10.39
N ALA A 52 -4.11 -0.44 11.58
CA ALA A 52 -4.70 -0.98 12.80
C ALA A 52 -5.95 -0.21 13.27
N ILE A 53 -5.97 1.12 13.11
CA ILE A 53 -7.14 1.96 13.41
C ILE A 53 -8.28 1.60 12.45
N TYR A 54 -8.01 1.62 11.13
CA TYR A 54 -9.03 1.34 10.11
C TYR A 54 -9.46 -0.13 10.05
N ALA A 55 -8.60 -1.09 10.40
CA ALA A 55 -8.95 -2.51 10.47
C ALA A 55 -9.88 -2.81 11.64
N LYS A 56 -9.73 -2.08 12.76
CA LYS A 56 -10.63 -2.18 13.92
C LYS A 56 -12.01 -1.58 13.65
N ASP A 57 -12.10 -0.64 12.72
CA ASP A 57 -13.34 0.01 12.29
C ASP A 57 -14.04 -0.70 11.11
N LYS A 58 -13.66 -1.96 10.82
CA LYS A 58 -14.61 -2.89 10.18
C LYS A 58 -15.75 -3.13 11.17
N ALA A 59 -16.68 -2.18 11.24
CA ALA A 59 -17.99 -2.39 11.79
C ALA A 59 -18.51 -3.69 11.20
N THR A 60 -18.59 -4.72 12.05
CA THR A 60 -19.39 -5.90 11.77
C THR A 60 -20.79 -5.34 11.64
N GLY A 61 -21.23 -5.09 10.41
CA GLY A 61 -22.59 -4.70 10.09
C GLY A 61 -23.51 -5.83 10.53
N LYS A 62 -23.85 -5.85 11.80
CA LYS A 62 -24.93 -6.68 12.35
C LYS A 62 -26.30 -6.13 11.99
N ASP A 63 -26.34 -4.99 11.29
CA ASP A 63 -27.55 -4.31 10.84
C ASP A 63 -27.55 -4.09 9.31
N ALA A 64 -27.12 -5.09 8.54
CA ALA A 64 -27.51 -5.17 7.12
C ALA A 64 -29.02 -5.45 7.09
N GLN A 65 -29.82 -4.39 7.16
CA GLN A 65 -31.27 -4.47 7.02
C GLN A 65 -31.60 -5.07 5.65
N THR A 66 -32.42 -6.12 5.69
CA THR A 66 -33.00 -6.86 4.55
C THR A 66 -33.95 -5.98 3.75
#